data_AF-A0A6I9NY94-F1
#
_entry.id   AF-A0A6I9NY94-F1
#
_cell.length_a   1.000
_cell.length_b   1.000
_cell.length_c   1.000
_cell.angle_alpha   90.00
_cell.angle_beta   90.00
_cell.angle_gamma   90.00
#
_symmetry.space_group_name_H-M   'P 1'
#
loop_
_entity.id
_entity.type
_entity.pdbx_description
1 polymer ?
#
loop_
_entity_poly.entity_id
_entity_poly.type
_entity_poly.pdbx_seq_one_letter_code
_entity_poly.pdbx_strand_id
1 'polypeptide(L)'
;MKMVHMLRLRKIFSGTFVKINKTSVAMMKMLEPYVAWGFPNLKSVRELVLKRGQTRVGRRRVPLTDNTFIEQHMGEFLPQPHDDGRLTTSTRISRAQR
;
A
#
# COMPACT_ATOMS: atom_id res chain seq x y z
N MET A 1 -6.83 -23.37 2.15
CA MET A 1 -7.57 -22.33 1.40
C MET A 1 -8.09 -21.14 2.24
N LYS A 2 -8.40 -21.29 3.55
CA LYS A 2 -8.93 -20.17 4.38
C LYS A 2 -7.93 -19.01 4.60
N MET A 3 -6.65 -19.30 4.82
CA MET A 3 -5.65 -18.24 5.13
C MET A 3 -5.35 -17.30 3.97
N VAL A 4 -5.30 -17.81 2.73
CA VAL A 4 -5.11 -16.99 1.51
C VAL A 4 -6.24 -15.96 1.37
N HIS A 5 -7.47 -16.37 1.70
CA HIS A 5 -8.63 -15.48 1.72
C HIS A 5 -8.54 -14.42 2.84
N MET A 6 -8.00 -14.78 4.02
CA MET A 6 -7.75 -13.82 5.11
C MET A 6 -6.71 -12.76 4.72
N LEU A 7 -5.68 -13.15 3.97
CA LEU A 7 -4.67 -12.25 3.39
C LEU A 7 -5.19 -11.45 2.19
N ARG A 8 -6.48 -11.59 1.82
CA ARG A 8 -7.11 -10.91 0.68
C ARG A 8 -6.47 -11.22 -0.69
N LEU A 9 -5.73 -12.32 -0.80
CA LEU A 9 -5.08 -12.78 -2.04
C LEU A 9 -6.06 -13.58 -2.91
N ARG A 10 -7.05 -12.90 -3.50
CA ARG A 10 -8.11 -13.55 -4.29
C ARG A 10 -7.79 -13.69 -5.79
N LYS A 11 -6.77 -12.97 -6.28
CA LYS A 11 -6.39 -12.94 -7.69
C LYS A 11 -4.94 -13.41 -7.85
N ILE A 12 -4.65 -14.08 -8.95
CA ILE A 12 -3.26 -14.39 -9.34
C ILE A 12 -2.52 -13.06 -9.58
N PHE A 13 -1.25 -13.01 -9.19
CA PHE A 13 -0.42 -11.78 -9.21
C PHE A 13 -0.95 -10.63 -8.35
N SER A 14 -1.75 -10.93 -7.32
CA SER A 14 -2.05 -9.97 -6.25
C SER A 14 -1.04 -10.07 -5.11
N GLY A 15 -0.84 -8.95 -4.41
CA GLY A 15 0.06 -8.88 -3.25
C GLY A 15 -0.56 -8.03 -2.15
N THR A 16 -0.20 -8.34 -0.90
CA THR A 16 -0.58 -7.56 0.28
C THR A 16 0.64 -7.33 1.15
N PHE A 17 0.73 -6.17 1.79
CA PHE A 17 1.69 -5.94 2.86
C PHE A 17 1.11 -6.50 4.17
N VAL A 18 1.95 -7.19 4.95
CA VAL A 18 1.56 -7.82 6.20
C VAL A 18 2.54 -7.40 7.29
N LYS A 19 2.02 -6.94 8.42
CA LYS A 19 2.84 -6.68 9.61
C LYS A 19 3.32 -8.01 10.18
N ILE A 20 4.63 -8.09 10.42
CA ILE A 20 5.27 -9.31 10.93
C ILE A 20 5.01 -9.44 12.42
N ASN A 21 4.28 -10.51 12.78
CA ASN A 21 4.07 -11.00 14.13
C ASN A 21 4.37 -12.51 14.15
N LYS A 22 4.52 -13.12 15.34
CA LYS A 22 4.75 -14.59 15.48
C LYS A 22 3.72 -15.41 14.68
N THR A 23 2.45 -15.04 14.77
CA THR A 23 1.35 -15.69 14.04
C THR A 23 1.45 -15.50 12.53
N SER A 24 1.78 -14.29 12.06
CA SER A 24 1.93 -13.99 10.63
C SER A 24 3.03 -14.84 10.00
N VAL A 25 4.15 -15.04 10.69
CA VAL A 25 5.26 -15.88 10.22
C VAL A 25 4.83 -17.35 10.11
N ALA A 26 4.12 -17.87 11.12
CA ALA A 26 3.59 -19.24 11.07
C ALA A 26 2.62 -19.44 9.89
N MET A 27 1.75 -18.46 9.63
CA MET A 27 0.84 -18.48 8.47
C MET A 27 1.61 -18.46 7.14
N MET A 28 2.67 -17.66 7.03
CA MET A 28 3.48 -17.59 5.80
C MET A 28 4.22 -18.90 5.52
N LYS A 29 4.76 -19.57 6.54
CA LYS A 29 5.38 -20.90 6.39
C LYS A 29 4.39 -21.93 5.84
N MET A 30 3.13 -21.89 6.30
CA MET A 30 2.10 -22.80 5.79
C MET A 30 1.66 -22.46 4.35
N LEU A 31 1.87 -21.21 3.91
CA LEU A 31 1.52 -20.72 2.57
C LEU A 31 2.69 -20.70 1.59
N GLU A 32 3.88 -21.09 2.04
CA GLU A 32 5.13 -21.15 1.27
C GLU A 32 5.00 -21.83 -0.11
N PRO A 33 4.28 -22.96 -0.29
CA PRO A 33 4.15 -23.57 -1.62
C PRO A 33 3.23 -22.80 -2.59
N TYR A 34 2.46 -21.81 -2.11
CA TYR A 34 1.47 -21.09 -2.92
C TYR A 34 1.81 -19.61 -3.15
N VAL A 35 2.65 -19.02 -2.28
CA VAL A 35 2.89 -17.57 -2.25
C VAL A 35 4.37 -17.30 -2.04
N ALA A 36 4.97 -16.53 -2.95
CA ALA A 36 6.29 -15.95 -2.74
C ALA A 36 6.16 -14.73 -1.81
N TRP A 37 6.94 -14.69 -0.73
CA TRP A 37 6.94 -13.60 0.24
C TRP A 37 8.38 -13.18 0.60
N GLY A 38 8.53 -11.93 1.04
CA GLY A 38 9.82 -11.35 1.38
C GLY A 38 9.69 -9.93 1.92
N PHE A 39 10.82 -9.36 2.33
CA PHE A 39 10.89 -7.99 2.84
C PHE A 39 11.08 -7.00 1.69
N PRO A 40 10.16 -6.03 1.50
CA PRO A 40 10.30 -5.05 0.44
C PRO A 40 11.30 -3.95 0.81
N ASN A 41 11.97 -3.38 -0.20
CA ASN A 41 12.76 -2.16 -0.07
C ASN A 41 11.85 -0.92 -0.18
N LEU A 42 12.23 0.19 0.47
CA LEU A 42 11.51 1.47 0.42
C LEU A 42 11.24 1.95 -1.02
N LYS A 43 12.23 1.82 -1.91
CA LYS A 43 12.07 2.16 -3.33
C LYS A 43 10.95 1.35 -3.98
N SER A 44 10.94 0.03 -3.77
CA SER A 44 9.93 -0.88 -4.32
C SER A 44 8.53 -0.59 -3.77
N VAL A 45 8.42 -0.30 -2.46
CA VAL A 45 7.14 0.09 -1.85
C VAL A 45 6.61 1.36 -2.47
N ARG A 46 7.45 2.40 -2.59
CA ARG A 46 7.05 3.69 -3.15
C ARG A 46 6.60 3.56 -4.60
N GLU A 47 7.36 2.85 -5.43
CA GLU A 47 6.98 2.62 -6.82
C GLU A 47 5.67 1.83 -6.95
N LEU A 48 5.45 0.84 -6.08
CA LEU A 48 4.23 0.05 -6.11
C LEU A 48 3.00 0.87 -5.72
N VAL A 49 3.11 1.68 -4.67
CA VAL A 49 2.01 2.58 -4.25
C VAL A 49 1.74 3.63 -5.33
N LEU A 50 2.77 4.21 -5.95
CA LEU A 50 2.57 5.22 -6.98
C LEU A 50 1.99 4.65 -8.28
N LYS A 51 2.45 3.47 -8.72
CA LYS A 51 2.02 2.86 -10.00
C LYS A 51 0.73 2.05 -9.90
N ARG A 52 0.47 1.44 -8.75
CA ARG A 52 -0.63 0.46 -8.56
C ARG A 52 -1.48 0.70 -7.31
N GLY A 53 -1.21 1.79 -6.58
CA GLY A 53 -1.96 2.13 -5.39
C GLY A 53 -3.40 2.53 -5.73
N GLN A 54 -4.33 1.87 -5.05
CA GLN A 54 -5.75 2.16 -5.12
C GLN A 54 -6.28 2.24 -3.69
N THR A 55 -7.13 3.23 -3.43
CA THR A 55 -7.86 3.31 -2.17
C THR A 55 -9.25 2.72 -2.33
N ARG A 56 -9.84 2.32 -1.21
CA ARG A 56 -11.25 1.93 -1.17
C ARG A 56 -12.03 3.03 -0.49
N VAL A 57 -12.69 3.88 -1.28
CA VAL A 57 -13.62 4.89 -0.78
C VAL A 57 -15.04 4.32 -0.90
N GLY A 58 -15.69 4.09 0.24
CA GLY A 58 -16.96 3.39 0.32
C GLY A 58 -16.91 1.97 -0.26
N ARG A 59 -17.68 1.72 -1.33
CA ARG A 59 -17.74 0.42 -2.04
C ARG A 59 -16.90 0.37 -3.34
N ARG A 60 -16.27 1.48 -3.74
CA ARG A 60 -15.54 1.59 -5.02
C ARG A 60 -14.03 1.63 -4.80
N ARG A 61 -13.27 1.22 -5.82
CA ARG A 61 -11.80 1.36 -5.86
C ARG A 61 -11.46 2.59 -6.68
N VAL A 62 -10.69 3.51 -6.10
CA VAL A 62 -10.31 4.77 -6.73
C VAL A 62 -8.77 4.84 -6.78
N PRO A 63 -8.17 5.21 -7.92
CA PRO A 63 -6.72 5.36 -8.01
C PRO A 63 -6.22 6.52 -7.13
N LEU A 64 -5.00 6.37 -6.60
CA LEU A 64 -4.31 7.43 -5.87
C LEU A 64 -3.71 8.45 -6.85
N THR A 65 -4.48 9.47 -7.22
CA THR A 65 -4.06 10.46 -8.23
C THR A 65 -3.64 11.80 -7.66
N ASP A 66 -4.24 12.23 -6.55
CA ASP A 66 -3.98 13.55 -5.97
C ASP A 66 -3.79 13.48 -4.45
N ASN A 67 -2.90 14.35 -3.94
CA ASN A 67 -2.57 14.42 -2.52
C ASN A 67 -3.73 14.99 -1.70
N THR A 68 -4.50 15.93 -2.24
CA THR A 68 -5.68 16.48 -1.55
C THR A 68 -6.72 15.40 -1.27
N PHE A 69 -6.91 14.47 -2.20
CA PHE A 69 -7.81 13.33 -2.04
C PHE A 69 -7.33 12.36 -0.95
N ILE A 70 -6.01 12.16 -0.84
CA ILE A 70 -5.41 11.33 0.21
C ILE A 70 -5.62 11.97 1.57
N GLU A 71 -5.34 13.26 1.71
CA GLU A 71 -5.49 13.99 2.97
C GLU A 71 -6.94 13.99 3.46
N GLN A 72 -7.91 14.19 2.56
CA GLN A 72 -9.33 14.18 2.90
C GLN A 72 -9.85 12.81 3.36
N HIS A 73 -9.36 11.71 2.78
CA HIS A 73 -9.89 10.36 3.03
C HIS A 73 -9.02 9.51 3.95
N MET A 74 -7.76 9.91 4.18
CA MET A 74 -6.76 9.16 4.94
C MET A 74 -6.03 10.02 5.98
N GLY A 75 -6.41 11.30 6.13
CA GLY A 75 -5.76 12.26 7.04
C GLY A 75 -5.79 11.85 8.52
N GLU A 76 -6.74 11.02 8.93
CA GLU A 76 -6.78 10.45 10.30
C GLU A 76 -5.63 9.45 10.58
N PHE A 77 -5.02 8.89 9.52
CA PHE A 77 -3.91 7.93 9.61
C PHE A 77 -2.53 8.51 9.28
N LEU A 78 -2.48 9.73 8.73
CA LEU A 78 -1.23 10.42 8.45
C LEU A 78 -0.86 11.29 9.66
N PRO A 79 0.35 11.17 10.24
CA PRO A 79 0.84 12.20 11.16
C PRO A 79 0.84 13.53 10.41
N GLN A 80 0.23 14.56 11.00
CA GLN A 80 0.15 15.87 10.36
C GLN A 80 1.56 16.39 10.02
N PRO A 81 1.72 17.09 8.89
CA PRO A 81 2.98 17.71 8.56
C PRO A 81 3.35 18.70 9.67
N HIS A 82 4.46 18.43 10.37
CA HIS A 82 5.08 19.40 11.26
C HIS A 82 5.78 20.43 10.36
N ASP A 83 5.26 21.65 10.38
CA ASP A 83 5.67 22.78 9.52
C ASP A 83 7.08 23.27 9.89
N ASP A 84 8.11 22.55 9.45
CA ASP A 84 9.50 22.97 9.61
C ASP A 84 10.04 23.59 8.32
N GLY A 85 9.34 24.59 7.75
CA GLY A 85 9.88 25.63 6.84
C GLY A 85 10.74 25.21 5.64
N ARG A 86 10.88 23.92 5.36
CA ARG A 86 11.68 23.36 4.28
C ARG A 86 10.68 22.87 3.25
N LEU A 87 10.64 23.61 2.14
CA LEU A 87 10.05 23.24 0.86
C LEU A 87 9.94 21.72 0.69
N THR A 88 8.82 21.14 1.13
CA THR A 88 8.30 19.94 0.51
C THR A 88 7.19 20.45 -0.38
N THR A 89 7.61 21.04 -1.50
CA THR A 89 6.81 20.96 -2.71
C THR A 89 6.43 19.50 -2.83
N SER A 90 5.17 19.20 -2.44
CA SER A 90 4.33 18.18 -3.04
C SER A 90 4.95 17.90 -4.39
N THR A 91 5.66 16.77 -4.51
CA THR A 91 6.14 16.31 -5.80
C THR A 91 4.85 16.11 -6.55
N ARG A 92 4.47 17.15 -7.29
CA ARG A 92 3.22 17.22 -8.02
C ARG A 92 3.19 15.92 -8.79
N ILE A 93 2.13 15.15 -8.60
CA ILE A 93 1.79 14.04 -9.48
C ILE A 93 1.30 14.69 -10.79
N SER A 94 2.19 15.44 -11.43
CA SER A 94 2.02 16.20 -12.66
C SER A 94 3.32 16.10 -13.46
N ARG A 95 3.89 14.90 -13.55
CA ARG A 95 5.01 14.61 -14.46
C ARG A 95 5.15 13.10 -14.73
N ALA A 96 4.04 12.44 -15.05
CA ALA A 96 4.05 11.12 -15.69
C ALA A 96 2.71 10.85 -16.40
N GLN A 97 2.28 11.82 -17.21
CA GLN A 97 1.42 11.57 -18.37
C GLN A 97 2.14 12.16 -19.58
N ARG A 98 3.16 11.44 -20.05
CA ARG A 98 3.67 11.46 -21.42
C ARG A 98 4.36 10.13 -21.66
#